data_AF-A0A2T3IYY6-F1
#
_entry.id   AF-A0A2T3IYY6-F1
#
_cell.length_a   1.000
_cell.length_b   1.000
_cell.length_c   1.000
_cell.angle_alpha   90.00
_cell.angle_beta   90.00
_cell.angle_gamma   90.00
#
_symmetry.space_group_name_H-M   'P 1'
#
loop_
_entity.id
_entity.type
_entity.pdbx_description
1 polymer ?
#
loop_
_entity_poly.entity_id
_entity_poly.type
_entity_poly.pdbx_seq_one_letter_code
_entity_poly.pdbx_strand_id
1 'polypeptide(L)'
;MNKTIITSALALMLSFSTFASDFRLPARDVERINTEVQQMTKVLNLSNSDAQKIKNLKMELTSGSKEAAKKYGRNTPEFKAAREPLWTKYRESLLSTITEKELKQYNAWAKNNK
;
A
#
# COMPACT_ATOMS: atom_id res chain seq x y z
N MET A 1 -18.39 -2.08 42.89
CA MET A 1 -17.97 -3.29 42.16
C MET A 1 -17.89 -2.96 40.68
N ASN A 2 -16.67 -2.91 40.16
CA ASN A 2 -16.35 -2.45 38.81
C ASN A 2 -16.78 -3.51 37.78
N LYS A 3 -17.57 -3.11 36.78
CA LYS A 3 -17.86 -3.97 35.62
C LYS A 3 -16.99 -3.52 34.45
N THR A 4 -15.88 -4.22 34.29
CA THR A 4 -15.02 -4.19 33.11
C THR A 4 -15.79 -4.83 31.96
N ILE A 5 -16.25 -4.03 30.99
CA ILE A 5 -16.77 -4.59 29.74
C ILE A 5 -15.60 -4.74 28.79
N ILE A 6 -15.38 -6.01 28.45
CA ILE A 6 -14.29 -6.57 27.67
C ILE A 6 -14.36 -6.03 26.24
N THR A 7 -13.29 -5.35 25.84
CA THR A 7 -12.99 -4.92 24.48
C THR A 7 -13.01 -6.15 23.56
N SER A 8 -14.06 -6.28 22.75
CA SER A 8 -14.16 -7.34 21.74
C SER A 8 -13.17 -7.04 20.61
N ALA A 9 -11.99 -7.64 20.70
CA ALA A 9 -11.02 -7.66 19.61
C ALA A 9 -11.62 -8.49 18.47
N LEU A 10 -12.23 -7.80 17.49
CA LEU A 10 -12.68 -8.37 16.24
C LEU A 10 -11.43 -8.88 15.48
N ALA A 11 -11.14 -10.17 15.65
CA ALA A 11 -10.09 -10.88 14.94
C ALA A 11 -10.48 -11.00 13.47
N LEU A 12 -10.25 -9.93 12.70
CA LEU A 12 -10.40 -9.90 11.26
C LEU A 12 -9.26 -10.71 10.64
N MET A 13 -9.41 -12.04 10.59
CA MET A 13 -8.59 -12.91 9.75
C MET A 13 -8.91 -12.62 8.28
N LEU A 14 -8.29 -11.56 7.75
CA LEU A 14 -8.31 -11.28 6.32
C LEU A 14 -7.35 -12.26 5.63
N SER A 15 -7.91 -13.38 5.21
CA SER A 15 -7.30 -14.34 4.29
C SER A 15 -7.12 -13.66 2.93
N PHE A 16 -6.05 -12.87 2.77
CA PHE A 16 -5.69 -12.30 1.48
C PHE A 16 -5.19 -13.44 0.57
N SER A 17 -6.07 -13.95 -0.27
CA SER A 17 -5.70 -14.81 -1.39
C SER A 17 -4.69 -14.07 -2.27
N THR A 18 -3.47 -14.59 -2.35
CA THR A 18 -2.44 -14.11 -3.27
C THR A 18 -2.85 -14.44 -4.69
N PHE A 19 -3.52 -13.51 -5.37
CA PHE A 19 -3.58 -13.54 -6.82
C PHE A 19 -2.20 -13.14 -7.36
N ALA A 20 -1.60 -14.04 -8.15
CA ALA A 20 -0.38 -13.78 -8.88
C ALA A 20 -0.67 -12.83 -10.05
N SER A 21 -0.66 -11.53 -9.79
CA SER A 21 -0.20 -10.60 -10.81
C SER A 21 1.32 -10.78 -10.89
N ASP A 22 1.82 -11.06 -12.09
CA ASP A 22 3.16 -11.58 -12.43
C ASP A 22 4.33 -10.59 -12.14
N PHE A 23 4.20 -9.79 -11.08
CA PHE A 23 5.26 -8.94 -10.57
C PHE A 23 6.24 -9.81 -9.77
N ARG A 24 7.40 -10.12 -10.38
CA ARG A 24 8.51 -10.79 -9.69
C ARG A 24 9.21 -9.83 -8.71
N LEU A 25 8.50 -9.47 -7.65
CA LEU A 25 9.05 -8.75 -6.51
C LEU A 25 9.70 -9.72 -5.51
N PRO A 26 10.84 -9.37 -4.90
CA PRO A 26 11.38 -10.11 -3.77
C PRO A 26 10.34 -10.24 -2.64
N ALA A 27 10.36 -11.37 -1.92
CA ALA A 27 9.42 -11.65 -0.83
C ALA A 27 9.32 -10.50 0.20
N ARG A 28 10.46 -9.87 0.52
CA ARG A 28 10.52 -8.71 1.42
C ARG A 28 9.63 -7.54 0.97
N ASP A 29 9.56 -7.27 -0.32
CA ASP A 29 8.71 -6.18 -0.83
C ASP A 29 7.24 -6.55 -0.83
N VAL A 30 6.94 -7.81 -1.15
CA VAL A 30 5.58 -8.34 -1.08
C VAL A 30 5.05 -8.26 0.35
N GLU A 31 5.85 -8.69 1.32
CA GLU A 31 5.52 -8.62 2.74
C GLU A 31 5.32 -7.17 3.21
N ARG A 32 6.25 -6.26 2.87
CA ARG A 32 6.09 -4.83 3.18
C ARG A 32 4.79 -4.27 2.62
N ILE A 33 4.48 -4.55 1.35
CA ILE A 33 3.25 -4.07 0.70
C ILE A 33 2.01 -4.65 1.39
N ASN A 34 2.01 -5.96 1.70
CA ASN A 34 0.92 -6.60 2.42
C ASN A 34 0.68 -5.93 3.78
N THR A 35 1.74 -5.67 4.54
CA THR A 35 1.65 -5.00 5.85
C THR A 35 1.09 -3.58 5.70
N GLU A 36 1.58 -2.78 4.75
CA GLU A 36 1.05 -1.43 4.49
C GLU A 36 -0.44 -1.46 4.11
N VAL A 37 -0.85 -2.39 3.24
CA VAL A 37 -2.26 -2.52 2.81
C VAL A 37 -3.13 -2.99 3.97
N GLN A 38 -2.66 -3.92 4.79
CA GLN A 38 -3.37 -4.36 6.00
C GLN A 38 -3.57 -3.21 6.99
N GLN A 39 -2.55 -2.40 7.21
CA GLN A 39 -2.65 -1.21 8.06
C GLN A 39 -3.63 -0.20 7.48
N MET A 40 -3.53 0.10 6.19
CA MET A 40 -4.44 1.01 5.49
C MET A 40 -5.89 0.52 5.54
N THR A 41 -6.11 -0.78 5.36
CA THR A 41 -7.43 -1.43 5.46
C THR A 41 -8.03 -1.24 6.84
N LYS A 42 -7.23 -1.42 7.90
CA LYS A 42 -7.69 -1.22 9.29
C LYS A 42 -8.02 0.25 9.59
N VAL A 43 -7.19 1.18 9.12
CA VAL A 43 -7.33 2.62 9.43
C VAL A 43 -8.47 3.27 8.65
N LEU A 44 -8.68 2.86 7.39
CA LEU A 44 -9.66 3.45 6.49
C LEU A 44 -10.91 2.57 6.32
N ASN A 45 -10.96 1.41 6.97
CA ASN A 45 -12.04 0.43 6.83
C ASN A 45 -12.31 0.06 5.36
N LEU A 46 -11.25 -0.23 4.60
CA LEU A 46 -11.35 -0.52 3.17
C LEU A 46 -12.12 -1.82 2.91
N SER A 47 -12.86 -1.86 1.81
CA SER A 47 -13.40 -3.12 1.29
C SER A 47 -12.26 -4.05 0.84
N ASN A 48 -12.50 -5.36 0.84
CA ASN A 48 -11.53 -6.34 0.32
C ASN A 48 -11.13 -6.04 -1.13
N SER A 49 -12.09 -5.59 -1.96
CA SER A 49 -11.84 -5.18 -3.34
C SER A 49 -10.87 -4.00 -3.41
N ASP A 50 -11.10 -2.96 -2.62
CA ASP A 50 -10.28 -1.75 -2.67
C ASP A 50 -8.89 -1.96 -2.06
N ALA A 51 -8.80 -2.76 -0.99
CA ALA A 51 -7.52 -3.22 -0.45
C ALA A 51 -6.71 -3.99 -1.51
N GLN A 52 -7.36 -4.89 -2.26
CA GLN A 52 -6.71 -5.63 -3.33
C GLN A 52 -6.28 -4.73 -4.50
N LYS A 53 -7.09 -3.75 -4.90
CA LYS A 53 -6.70 -2.75 -5.91
C LYS A 53 -5.46 -1.99 -5.46
N ILE A 54 -5.43 -1.46 -4.23
CA ILE A 54 -4.29 -0.71 -3.70
C ILE A 54 -3.04 -1.58 -3.61
N LYS A 55 -3.18 -2.84 -3.22
CA LYS A 55 -2.08 -3.82 -3.25
C LYS A 55 -1.47 -3.93 -4.65
N ASN A 56 -2.30 -4.13 -5.67
CA ASN A 56 -1.84 -4.25 -7.05
C ASN A 56 -1.14 -2.96 -7.53
N LEU A 57 -1.71 -1.78 -7.23
CA LEU A 57 -1.11 -0.48 -7.56
C LEU A 57 0.27 -0.30 -6.91
N LYS A 58 0.43 -0.69 -5.64
CA LYS A 58 1.72 -0.65 -4.94
C LYS A 58 2.74 -1.62 -5.53
N MET A 59 2.32 -2.81 -5.95
CA MET A 59 3.18 -3.78 -6.60
C MET A 59 3.68 -3.27 -7.96
N GLU A 60 2.80 -2.69 -8.78
CA GLU A 60 3.15 -2.08 -10.06
C GLU A 60 4.16 -0.94 -9.88
N LEU A 61 3.88 0.01 -8.97
CA LEU A 61 4.79 1.12 -8.67
C LEU A 61 6.17 0.62 -8.21
N THR A 62 6.18 -0.40 -7.34
CA THR A 62 7.43 -0.96 -6.80
C THR A 62 8.23 -1.67 -7.90
N SER A 63 7.57 -2.44 -8.76
CA SER A 63 8.22 -3.14 -9.87
C SER A 63 8.82 -2.14 -10.86
N GLY A 64 8.02 -1.20 -11.36
CA GLY A 64 8.50 -0.19 -12.30
C GLY A 64 9.59 0.71 -11.72
N SER A 65 9.49 1.09 -10.44
CA SER A 65 10.56 1.85 -9.77
C SER A 65 11.87 1.06 -9.69
N LYS A 66 11.81 -0.26 -9.50
CA LYS A 66 13.01 -1.11 -9.45
C LYS A 66 13.63 -1.29 -10.83
N GLU A 67 12.82 -1.45 -11.86
CA GLU A 67 13.30 -1.51 -13.25
C GLU A 67 13.97 -0.20 -13.64
N ALA A 68 13.35 0.94 -13.32
CA ALA A 68 13.96 2.26 -13.53
C ALA A 68 15.29 2.39 -12.77
N ALA A 69 15.34 1.96 -11.50
CA ALA A 69 16.58 1.99 -10.72
C ALA A 69 17.67 1.07 -11.28
N LYS A 70 17.30 -0.10 -11.83
CA LYS A 70 18.24 -1.03 -12.47
C LYS A 70 18.80 -0.43 -13.77
N LYS A 71 17.98 0.28 -14.54
CA LYS A 71 18.36 0.85 -15.84
C LYS A 71 19.18 2.14 -15.70
N TYR A 72 18.81 3.02 -14.78
CA TYR A 72 19.35 4.39 -14.70
C TYR A 72 20.19 4.66 -13.44
N GLY A 73 20.28 3.70 -12.51
CA GLY A 73 20.87 3.91 -11.19
C GLY A 73 19.91 4.65 -10.24
N ARG A 74 20.04 4.43 -8.92
CA ARG A 74 19.19 5.13 -7.94
C ARG A 74 19.57 6.60 -7.83
N ASN A 75 18.56 7.45 -7.62
CA ASN A 75 18.70 8.89 -7.35
C ASN A 75 19.30 9.74 -8.48
N THR A 76 19.49 9.18 -9.68
CA THR A 76 19.90 9.94 -10.86
C THR A 76 18.75 10.77 -11.43
N PRO A 77 19.02 11.86 -12.17
CA PRO A 77 17.99 12.61 -12.87
C PRO A 77 17.13 11.72 -13.80
N GLU A 78 17.75 10.78 -14.49
CA GLU A 78 17.08 9.85 -15.41
C GLU A 78 16.17 8.88 -14.67
N PHE A 79 16.59 8.40 -13.50
CA PHE A 79 15.73 7.61 -12.63
C PHE A 79 14.53 8.41 -12.13
N LYS A 80 14.73 9.67 -11.71
CA LYS A 80 13.63 10.54 -11.28
C LYS A 80 12.64 10.75 -12.43
N ALA A 81 13.14 11.08 -13.62
CA ALA A 81 12.32 11.26 -14.82
C ALA A 81 11.55 9.98 -15.21
N ALA A 82 12.17 8.80 -15.14
CA ALA A 82 11.51 7.53 -15.42
C ALA A 82 10.49 7.11 -14.35
N ARG A 83 10.73 7.51 -13.09
CA ARG A 83 9.86 7.17 -11.95
C ARG A 83 8.67 8.10 -11.81
N GLU A 84 8.79 9.35 -12.22
CA GLU A 84 7.74 10.36 -12.11
C GLU A 84 6.40 9.90 -12.71
N PRO A 85 6.30 9.44 -13.98
CA PRO A 85 5.03 8.99 -14.54
C PRO A 85 4.45 7.78 -13.80
N LEU A 86 5.28 6.91 -13.23
CA LEU A 86 4.82 5.78 -12.41
C LEU A 86 4.14 6.27 -11.12
N TRP A 87 4.71 7.30 -10.49
CA TRP A 87 4.12 7.92 -9.31
C TRP A 87 2.83 8.66 -9.62
N THR A 88 2.78 9.42 -10.73
CA THR A 88 1.57 10.11 -11.16
C THR A 88 0.44 9.13 -11.39
N LYS A 89 0.68 8.07 -12.19
CA LYS A 89 -0.31 7.01 -12.43
C LYS A 89 -0.77 6.32 -11.14
N TYR A 90 0.18 5.98 -10.26
CA TYR A 90 -0.15 5.39 -8.95
C TYR A 90 -1.03 6.34 -8.14
N ARG A 91 -0.72 7.63 -8.12
CA ARG A 91 -1.43 8.63 -7.33
C ARG A 91 -2.86 8.82 -7.82
N GLU A 92 -3.04 8.94 -9.12
CA GLU A 92 -4.36 9.07 -9.76
C GLU A 92 -5.22 7.82 -9.48
N SER A 93 -4.64 6.63 -9.67
CA SER A 93 -5.35 5.36 -9.45
C SER A 93 -5.65 5.09 -7.96
N LEU A 94 -4.77 5.54 -7.07
CA LEU A 94 -5.03 5.52 -5.64
C LEU A 94 -6.21 6.43 -5.30
N LEU A 95 -6.26 7.62 -5.90
CA LEU A 95 -7.35 8.59 -5.68
C LEU A 95 -8.68 8.21 -6.30
N SER A 96 -8.68 7.33 -7.30
CA SER A 96 -9.91 6.71 -7.78
C SER A 96 -10.41 5.59 -6.84
N THR A 97 -9.60 5.19 -5.86
CA THR A 97 -9.92 4.11 -4.91
C THR A 97 -10.23 4.66 -3.52
N ILE A 98 -9.48 5.67 -3.06
CA ILE A 98 -9.68 6.37 -1.79
C ILE A 98 -9.64 7.88 -2.01
N THR A 99 -10.25 8.64 -1.11
CA THR A 99 -10.26 10.11 -1.19
C THR A 99 -8.93 10.72 -0.72
N GLU A 100 -8.72 11.98 -1.09
CA GLU A 100 -7.60 12.80 -0.59
C GLU A 100 -7.59 12.89 0.95
N LYS A 101 -8.78 12.99 1.55
CA LYS A 101 -8.95 13.07 3.01
C LYS A 101 -8.51 11.77 3.69
N GLU A 102 -8.93 10.62 3.14
CA GLU A 102 -8.55 9.31 3.65
C GLU A 102 -7.05 9.06 3.51
N LEU A 103 -6.44 9.45 2.39
CA LEU A 103 -5.00 9.36 2.25
C LEU A 103 -4.28 10.24 3.30
N LYS A 104 -4.75 11.47 3.53
CA LYS A 104 -4.19 12.34 4.58
C LYS A 104 -4.35 11.71 5.97
N GLN A 105 -5.50 11.11 6.27
CA GLN A 105 -5.75 10.39 7.52
C GLN A 105 -4.76 9.24 7.70
N TYR A 106 -4.59 8.39 6.68
CA TYR A 106 -3.62 7.29 6.73
C TYR A 106 -2.19 7.79 6.89
N ASN A 107 -1.78 8.83 6.16
CA ASN A 107 -0.43 9.39 6.27
C ASN A 107 -0.16 9.98 7.65
N ALA A 108 -1.13 10.64 8.27
CA ALA A 108 -1.03 11.15 9.63
C ALA A 108 -0.90 10.00 10.64
N TRP A 109 -1.73 8.96 10.51
CA TRP A 109 -1.62 7.76 11.33
C TRP A 109 -0.24 7.08 11.18
N ALA A 110 0.23 6.89 9.94
CA ALA A 110 1.50 6.23 9.65
C ALA A 110 2.71 7.03 10.15
N LYS A 111 2.62 8.36 10.24
CA LYS A 111 3.69 9.19 10.85
C LYS A 111 3.83 8.95 12.36
N ASN A 112 2.71 8.68 13.05
CA ASN A 112 2.66 8.54 14.51
C ASN A 112 2.86 7.09 15.00
N ASN A 113 2.87 6.11 14.08
CA ASN A 113 2.96 4.67 14.39
C ASN A 113 4.16 4.00 13.69
N LYS A 114 5.17 4.81 13.30
CA LYS A 114 6.48 4.38 12.82
C LYS A 114 7.50 4.52 13.94
#